data_AF-A0A7Y2FTN7-F1
#
_entry.id   AF-A0A7Y2FTN7-F1
#
_cell.length_a   1.000
_cell.length_b   1.000
_cell.length_c   1.000
_cell.angle_alpha   90.00
_cell.angle_beta   90.00
_cell.angle_gamma   90.00
#
_symmetry.space_group_name_H-M   'P 1'
#
loop_
_entity.id
_entity.type
_entity.pdbx_description
1 polymer ?
#
loop_
_entity_poly.entity_id
_entity_poly.type
_entity_poly.pdbx_seq_one_letter_code
_entity_poly.pdbx_strand_id
1 'polypeptide(L)'
;QMSAADRQQMIAGMVDRLAARLNGNGDDLDGWLRLINARMVLGQKDKASEALNSAREQFKANKDALAQLDVVSRRHNLKATQ
;
A
#
# COMPACT_ATOMS: atom_id res chain seq x y z
N GLN A 1 10.46 -19.78 -20.32
CA GLN A 1 10.57 -19.56 -18.87
C GLN A 1 10.30 -18.09 -18.61
N MET A 2 9.50 -17.72 -17.61
CA MET A 2 9.32 -16.31 -17.26
C MET A 2 10.60 -15.77 -16.61
N SER A 3 11.05 -14.60 -17.05
CA SER A 3 12.16 -13.92 -16.40
C SER A 3 11.71 -13.35 -15.04
N ALA A 4 12.66 -13.02 -14.18
CA ALA A 4 12.37 -12.35 -12.90
C ALA A 4 11.63 -11.00 -13.13
N ALA A 5 11.99 -10.29 -14.20
CA ALA A 5 11.37 -9.02 -14.59
C ALA A 5 9.89 -9.21 -15.00
N ASP A 6 9.60 -10.23 -15.82
CA ASP A 6 8.21 -10.53 -16.22
C ASP A 6 7.34 -10.86 -15.01
N ARG A 7 7.91 -11.59 -14.04
CA ARG A 7 7.22 -11.93 -12.79
C ARG A 7 6.95 -10.68 -11.95
N GLN A 8 7.91 -9.76 -11.84
CA GLN A 8 7.73 -8.49 -11.12
C GLN A 8 6.67 -7.60 -11.78
N GLN A 9 6.65 -7.50 -13.11
CA GLN A 9 5.62 -6.75 -13.84
C GLN A 9 4.23 -7.35 -13.64
N MET A 10 4.11 -8.68 -13.65
CA MET A 10 2.84 -9.35 -13.36
C MET A 10 2.35 -9.06 -11.94
N ILE A 11 3.24 -9.13 -10.94
CA ILE A 11 2.90 -8.81 -9.55
C ILE A 11 2.52 -7.32 -9.42
N ALA A 12 3.26 -6.42 -10.05
CA ALA A 12 2.95 -4.99 -10.04
C ALA A 12 1.53 -4.73 -10.59
N GLY A 13 1.14 -5.38 -11.68
CA GLY A 13 -0.22 -5.27 -12.21
C GLY A 13 -1.30 -5.80 -11.26
N MET A 14 -1.02 -6.86 -10.50
CA MET A 14 -1.93 -7.35 -9.45
C MET A 14 -2.07 -6.36 -8.29
N VAL A 15 -0.95 -5.75 -7.87
CA VAL A 15 -0.88 -4.76 -6.80
C VAL A 15 -1.61 -3.47 -7.20
N ASP A 16 -1.48 -3.03 -8.45
CA ASP A 16 -2.19 -1.85 -8.95
C ASP A 16 -3.71 -2.08 -9.03
N ARG A 17 -4.17 -3.30 -9.39
CA ARG A 17 -5.60 -3.66 -9.31
C ARG A 17 -6.13 -3.66 -7.88
N LEU A 18 -5.34 -4.13 -6.93
CA LEU A 18 -5.69 -4.07 -5.51
C LEU A 18 -5.86 -2.61 -5.06
N ALA A 19 -4.93 -1.72 -5.43
CA ALA A 19 -5.03 -0.30 -5.12
C ALA A 19 -6.29 0.35 -5.69
N ALA A 20 -6.63 0.07 -6.95
CA ALA A 20 -7.84 0.59 -7.57
C ALA A 20 -9.11 0.13 -6.83
N ARG A 21 -9.16 -1.13 -6.39
CA ARG A 21 -10.28 -1.66 -5.59
C ARG A 21 -10.40 -0.95 -4.24
N LEU A 22 -9.29 -0.80 -3.52
CA LEU A 22 -9.27 -0.16 -2.20
C LEU A 22 -9.61 1.32 -2.27
N ASN A 23 -9.24 2.02 -3.34
CA ASN A 23 -9.66 3.41 -3.57
C ASN A 23 -11.18 3.56 -3.79
N GLY A 24 -11.86 2.52 -4.30
CA GLY A 24 -13.30 2.56 -4.57
C GLY A 24 -14.17 2.19 -3.37
N ASN A 25 -13.71 1.26 -2.53
CA ASN A 25 -14.39 0.85 -1.31
C ASN A 25 -13.34 0.38 -0.29
N GLY A 26 -12.88 1.32 0.52
CA GLY A 26 -11.59 1.25 1.20
C GLY A 26 -11.61 0.82 2.67
N ASP A 27 -12.72 0.30 3.19
CA ASP A 27 -12.83 -0.12 4.61
C ASP A 27 -12.05 -1.40 4.96
N ASP A 28 -11.19 -1.87 4.07
CA ASP A 28 -10.30 -3.01 4.26
C ASP A 28 -8.89 -2.57 4.67
N LEU A 29 -8.67 -2.37 5.98
CA LEU A 29 -7.37 -1.99 6.54
C LEU A 29 -6.28 -3.02 6.20
N ASP A 30 -6.59 -4.32 6.27
CA ASP A 30 -5.63 -5.38 5.95
C ASP A 30 -5.20 -5.31 4.48
N GLY A 31 -6.15 -5.00 3.60
CA GLY A 31 -5.89 -4.73 2.18
C GLY A 31 -4.89 -3.58 1.99
N TRP A 32 -5.09 -2.47 2.69
CA TRP A 32 -4.18 -1.32 2.65
C TRP A 32 -2.78 -1.65 3.19
N LEU A 33 -2.69 -2.35 4.33
CA LEU A 33 -1.41 -2.76 4.88
C LEU A 33 -0.67 -3.71 3.92
N ARG A 34 -1.38 -4.67 3.31
CA ARG A 34 -0.81 -5.57 2.30
C ARG A 34 -0.32 -4.81 1.07
N LEU A 35 -1.09 -3.83 0.58
CA LEU A 35 -0.71 -3.00 -0.55
C LEU A 35 0.59 -2.24 -0.29
N ILE A 36 0.72 -1.59 0.87
CA ILE A 36 1.92 -0.84 1.25
C ILE A 36 3.13 -1.77 1.33
N ASN A 37 3.00 -2.93 1.98
CA ASN A 37 4.09 -3.91 2.08
C ASN A 37 4.50 -4.47 0.71
N ALA A 38 3.53 -4.80 -0.16
CA ALA A 38 3.81 -5.32 -1.50
C ALA A 38 4.56 -4.29 -2.35
N ARG A 39 4.14 -3.02 -2.32
CA ARG A 39 4.83 -1.93 -3.02
C ARG A 39 6.26 -1.74 -2.51
N MET A 40 6.49 -1.85 -1.20
CA MET A 40 7.85 -1.81 -0.62
C MET A 40 8.74 -2.96 -1.09
N VAL A 41 8.22 -4.19 -1.15
CA VAL A 41 8.97 -5.36 -1.66
C VAL A 41 9.32 -5.19 -3.14
N LEU A 42 8.46 -4.54 -3.92
CA LEU A 42 8.70 -4.22 -5.32
C LEU A 42 9.63 -3.00 -5.53
N GLY A 43 10.10 -2.35 -4.45
CA GLY A 43 10.91 -1.13 -4.53
C GLY A 43 10.13 0.12 -4.94
N GLN A 44 8.80 0.05 -4.99
CA GLN A 44 7.91 1.13 -5.42
C GLN A 44 7.58 2.05 -4.24
N LYS A 45 8.60 2.71 -3.68
CA LYS A 45 8.46 3.51 -2.45
C LYS A 45 7.45 4.64 -2.59
N ASP A 46 7.46 5.36 -3.72
CA ASP A 46 6.55 6.49 -3.95
C ASP A 46 5.08 6.02 -3.98
N LYS A 47 4.80 4.94 -4.71
CA LYS A 47 3.48 4.30 -4.70
C LYS A 47 3.10 3.81 -3.30
N ALA A 48 4.04 3.30 -2.50
CA ALA A 48 3.75 2.86 -1.14
C ALA A 48 3.34 4.05 -0.25
N SER A 49 4.00 5.21 -0.40
CA SER A 49 3.61 6.46 0.28
C SER A 49 2.22 6.95 -0.15
N GLU A 50 1.89 6.89 -1.44
CA GLU A 50 0.55 7.23 -1.92
C GLU A 50 -0.53 6.32 -1.31
N ALA A 51 -0.28 5.00 -1.27
CA ALA A 51 -1.20 4.05 -0.64
C ALA A 51 -1.39 4.34 0.86
N LEU A 52 -0.31 4.71 1.57
CA LEU A 52 -0.38 5.11 2.97
C LEU A 52 -1.26 6.34 3.18
N ASN A 53 -1.17 7.34 2.29
CA ASN A 53 -2.00 8.54 2.35
C ASN A 53 -3.47 8.22 2.12
N SER A 54 -3.78 7.49 1.05
CA SER A 54 -5.16 7.09 0.75
C SER A 54 -5.78 6.29 1.89
N ALA A 55 -5.02 5.36 2.49
CA ALA A 55 -5.47 4.62 3.66
C ALA A 55 -5.74 5.54 4.87
N ARG A 56 -4.85 6.50 5.14
CA ARG A 56 -5.03 7.45 6.25
C ARG A 56 -6.26 8.33 6.06
N GLU A 57 -6.53 8.79 4.84
CA GLU A 57 -7.74 9.57 4.54
C GLU A 57 -9.01 8.74 4.71
N GLN A 58 -9.01 7.50 4.24
CA GLN A 58 -10.13 6.58 4.41
C GLN A 58 -10.41 6.28 5.88
N PHE A 59 -9.36 6.04 6.68
CA PHE A 59 -9.47 5.70 8.10
C PHE A 59 -9.27 6.89 9.05
N LYS A 60 -9.43 8.14 8.60
CA LYS A 60 -9.14 9.32 9.43
C LYS A 60 -9.92 9.40 10.75
N ALA A 61 -11.08 8.74 10.81
CA ALA A 61 -11.91 8.65 12.02
C ALA A 61 -11.60 7.42 12.90
N ASN A 62 -10.79 6.48 12.42
CA ASN A 62 -10.47 5.23 13.11
C ASN A 62 -9.02 5.28 13.64
N LYS A 63 -8.88 5.57 14.94
CA LYS A 63 -7.57 5.70 15.60
C LYS A 63 -6.75 4.42 15.59
N ASP A 64 -7.39 3.26 15.71
CA ASP A 64 -6.69 1.97 15.71
C ASP A 64 -6.11 1.66 14.34
N ALA A 65 -6.87 1.94 13.27
CA ALA A 65 -6.40 1.83 11.90
C ALA A 65 -5.22 2.77 11.62
N LEU A 66 -5.30 4.03 12.06
CA LEU A 66 -4.21 4.98 11.94
C LEU A 66 -2.94 4.52 12.68
N ALA A 67 -3.09 3.93 13.87
CA ALA A 67 -1.96 3.38 14.61
C ALA A 67 -1.27 2.22 13.86
N GLN A 68 -2.04 1.34 13.21
CA GLN A 68 -1.47 0.25 12.40
C GLN A 68 -0.76 0.77 11.15
N LEU A 69 -1.34 1.77 10.47
CA LEU A 69 -0.72 2.43 9.32
C LEU A 69 0.60 3.10 9.72
N ASP A 70 0.67 3.70 10.91
CA ASP A 70 1.89 4.29 11.47
C ASP A 70 2.97 3.25 11.75
N VAL A 71 2.61 2.08 12.28
CA VAL A 71 3.55 0.97 12.49
C VAL A 71 4.14 0.50 11.15
N VAL A 72 3.31 0.32 10.13
CA VAL A 72 3.76 -0.04 8.78
C VAL A 72 4.70 1.01 8.21
N SER A 73 4.35 2.29 8.38
CA SER A 73 5.12 3.41 7.85
C SER A 73 6.52 3.47 8.46
N ARG A 74 6.62 3.36 9.80
CA ARG A 74 7.90 3.38 10.53
C ARG A 74 8.79 2.20 10.16
N ARG A 75 8.23 0.99 10.07
CA ARG A 75 8.98 -0.22 9.67
C ARG A 75 9.71 -0.05 8.33
N HIS A 76 9.11 0.67 7.40
CA HIS A 76 9.61 0.87 6.04
C HIS A 76 10.31 2.22 5.82
N ASN A 77 10.44 3.05 6.87
CA ASN A 77 10.89 4.44 6.75
C ASN A 77 10.15 5.19 5.63
N LEU A 78 8.83 4.96 5.56
CA LEU A 78 7.93 5.63 4.64
C LEU A 78 7.54 6.98 5.23
N LYS A 79 7.42 7.96 4.35
CA LYS A 79 6.83 9.25 4.68
C LYS A 79 5.59 9.37 3.82
N ALA A 80 4.46 9.62 4.46
CA ALA A 80 3.29 10.13 3.77
C ALA A 80 3.71 11.34 2.92
N THR A 81 3.44 11.29 1.62
CA THR A 81 3.60 12.45 0.75
C THR A 81 2.58 13.51 1.21
N GLN A 82 3.03 14.74 1.46
CA GLN A 82 2.12 15.81 1.86
C GLN A 82 1.19 16.21 0.72
#